data_AF-A0A4Q5XL67-F1
#
_entry.id   AF-A0A4Q5XL67-F1
#
_cell.length_a   1.000
_cell.length_b   1.000
_cell.length_c   1.000
_cell.angle_alpha   90.00
_cell.angle_beta   90.00
_cell.angle_gamma   90.00
#
_symmetry.space_group_name_H-M   'P 1'
#
loop_
_entity.id
_entity.type
_entity.pdbx_description
1 polymer ?
#
loop_
_entity_poly.entity_id
_entity_poly.type
_entity_poly.pdbx_seq_one_letter_code
_entity_poly.pdbx_strand_id
1 'polypeptide(L)'
;MRERGLPSLNQARAERRRALVLGKVSIRAMPPHFWLWALVGMAAFGVIYWRVAEGKLEGRKSAVMAKQRAVSVALGPKIQPFREQVEGWARELAADGVADFVAPGNGLKDLREAPGVYLRLRRDNAKSPKQLRKAAQSSLLDGFTSCLFVSQTALQTQGAACRVTSECQPGQLCNEWNVCAAPPRPYNMRLAFRALRVLSTEWSDELNAAESELAVNGYDRDLDSVAKHDVPIAVEIMNKAKFVTLVIDEDPPGGLPQQPPDAGETAEQVLQRTPHFARIGIWDIATKAPLLRLRAEASAEFVALGSHAPTSAEAQAAQARQANSCALALAVREKISRAPESSPPAQPAAP
;
A
#
# COMPACT_ATOMS: atom_id res chain seq x y z
N MET A 1 36.34 61.32 6.24
CA MET A 1 35.98 59.96 5.79
C MET A 1 36.77 59.65 4.52
N ARG A 2 37.64 58.63 4.54
CA ARG A 2 38.47 58.23 3.37
C ARG A 2 37.61 57.41 2.41
N GLU A 3 37.45 57.88 1.18
CA GLU A 3 36.81 57.11 0.11
C GLU A 3 37.58 55.81 -0.15
N ARG A 4 36.92 54.66 0.00
CA ARG A 4 37.47 53.35 -0.33
C ARG A 4 37.32 53.10 -1.82
N GLY A 5 38.45 53.03 -2.53
CA GLY A 5 38.50 52.59 -3.93
C GLY A 5 39.72 53.14 -4.66
N LEU A 6 40.24 52.39 -5.62
CA LEU A 6 41.28 52.87 -6.53
C LEU A 6 40.74 54.11 -7.31
N PRO A 7 41.47 55.24 -7.32
CA PRO A 7 40.97 56.50 -7.89
C PRO A 7 40.62 56.39 -9.39
N SER A 8 41.26 55.48 -10.12
CA SER A 8 40.97 55.19 -11.53
C SER A 8 39.58 54.59 -11.76
N LEU A 9 39.05 53.80 -10.82
CA LEU A 9 37.70 53.22 -10.93
C LEU A 9 36.61 54.26 -10.65
N ASN A 10 36.88 55.21 -9.75
CA ASN A 10 35.96 56.30 -9.47
C ASN A 10 35.91 57.31 -10.62
N GLN A 11 37.05 57.59 -11.26
CA GLN A 11 37.10 58.41 -12.48
C GLN A 11 36.37 57.74 -13.65
N ALA A 12 36.59 56.44 -13.89
CA ALA A 12 35.87 55.71 -14.93
C ALA A 12 34.35 55.63 -14.69
N ARG A 13 33.91 55.53 -13.43
CA ARG A 13 32.47 55.58 -13.06
C ARG A 13 31.88 56.99 -13.23
N ALA A 14 32.64 58.03 -12.88
CA ALA A 14 32.24 59.42 -13.06
C ALA A 14 32.14 59.79 -14.55
N GLU A 15 33.06 59.32 -15.39
CA GLU A 15 33.02 59.49 -16.85
C GLU A 15 31.85 58.73 -17.48
N ARG A 16 31.59 57.48 -17.07
CA ARG A 16 30.40 56.74 -17.53
C ARG A 16 29.09 57.43 -17.12
N ARG A 17 29.00 57.96 -15.90
CA ARG A 17 27.83 58.74 -15.45
C ARG A 17 27.69 60.06 -16.21
N ARG A 18 28.78 60.77 -16.49
CA ARG A 18 28.75 62.00 -17.31
C ARG A 18 28.35 61.71 -18.76
N ALA A 19 28.81 60.59 -19.33
CA ALA A 19 28.44 60.16 -20.68
C ALA A 19 26.95 59.76 -20.79
N LEU A 20 26.37 59.20 -19.72
CA LEU A 20 24.93 58.91 -19.61
C LEU A 20 24.08 60.17 -19.45
N VAL A 21 24.52 61.14 -18.65
CA VAL A 21 23.77 62.39 -18.36
C VAL A 21 23.81 63.37 -19.54
N LEU A 22 24.89 63.40 -20.34
CA LEU A 22 25.02 64.25 -21.53
C LEU A 22 24.36 63.66 -22.79
N GLY A 23 23.64 62.54 -22.69
CA GLY A 23 22.93 61.91 -23.82
C GLY A 23 23.81 61.45 -24.99
N LYS A 24 25.15 61.51 -24.85
CA LYS A 24 26.13 61.19 -25.91
C LYS A 24 26.37 59.70 -26.13
N VAL A 25 25.76 58.85 -25.31
CA VAL A 25 25.65 57.41 -25.59
C VAL A 25 24.21 57.15 -26.01
N SER A 26 23.88 57.46 -27.27
CA SER A 26 22.69 56.84 -27.87
C SER A 26 23.03 55.36 -28.00
N ILE A 27 22.45 54.51 -27.15
CA ILE A 27 22.26 53.11 -27.53
C ILE A 27 21.53 53.22 -28.87
N ARG A 28 22.20 52.90 -29.99
CA ARG A 28 21.60 52.95 -31.31
C ARG A 28 20.41 52.01 -31.25
N ALA A 29 19.22 52.58 -31.05
CA ALA A 29 18.02 51.81 -30.86
C ALA A 29 17.87 50.94 -32.10
N MET A 30 17.89 49.63 -31.91
CA MET A 30 17.71 48.71 -33.03
C MET A 30 16.38 49.03 -33.70
N PRO A 31 16.30 48.96 -35.05
CA PRO A 31 15.07 49.25 -35.78
C PRO A 31 13.89 48.45 -35.19
N PRO A 32 12.68 49.02 -35.12
CA PRO A 32 11.51 48.31 -34.56
C PRO A 32 11.23 46.97 -35.25
N HIS A 33 11.56 46.86 -36.55
CA HIS A 33 11.48 45.60 -37.31
C HIS A 33 12.37 44.49 -36.74
N PHE A 34 13.55 44.82 -36.19
CA PHE A 34 14.43 43.83 -35.57
C PHE A 34 13.76 43.17 -34.36
N TRP A 35 13.15 43.97 -33.47
CA TRP A 35 12.43 43.46 -32.30
C TRP A 35 11.21 42.63 -32.70
N LEU A 36 10.50 43.03 -33.76
CA LEU A 36 9.38 42.27 -34.30
C LEU A 36 9.83 40.90 -34.82
N TRP A 37 10.91 40.84 -35.61
CA TRP A 37 11.47 39.57 -36.09
C TRP A 37 12.05 38.72 -34.96
N ALA A 38 12.68 39.32 -33.96
CA ALA A 38 13.18 38.60 -32.78
C ALA A 38 12.03 37.97 -31.98
N LEU A 39 10.92 38.70 -31.80
CA LEU A 39 9.72 38.18 -31.12
C LEU A 39 9.09 37.03 -31.90
N VAL A 40 8.95 37.17 -33.23
CA VAL A 40 8.47 36.09 -34.11
C VAL A 40 9.39 34.87 -34.05
N GLY A 41 10.71 35.06 -34.11
CA GLY A 41 11.69 33.99 -34.00
C GLY A 41 11.63 33.27 -32.67
N MET A 42 11.53 34.01 -31.56
CA MET A 42 11.36 33.42 -30.22
C MET A 42 10.04 32.65 -30.08
N ALA A 43 8.94 33.19 -30.62
CA ALA A 43 7.64 32.52 -30.59
C ALA A 43 7.67 31.22 -31.40
N ALA A 44 8.20 31.25 -32.62
CA ALA A 44 8.34 30.05 -33.46
C ALA A 44 9.25 29.00 -32.81
N PHE A 45 10.38 29.41 -32.24
CA PHE A 45 11.26 28.51 -31.50
C PHE A 45 10.56 27.91 -30.27
N GLY A 46 9.81 28.71 -29.52
CA GLY A 46 9.02 28.25 -28.37
C GLY A 46 8.00 27.17 -28.74
N VAL A 47 7.26 27.36 -29.84
CA VAL A 47 6.28 26.38 -30.34
C VAL A 47 6.96 25.09 -30.79
N ILE A 48 8.07 25.18 -31.52
CA ILE A 48 8.82 24.00 -31.98
C ILE A 48 9.39 23.24 -30.77
N TYR A 49 10.00 23.95 -29.82
CA TYR A 49 10.56 23.35 -28.61
C TYR A 49 9.46 22.65 -27.79
N TRP A 50 8.32 23.30 -27.59
CA TRP A 50 7.17 22.73 -26.89
C TRP A 50 6.67 21.45 -27.57
N ARG A 51 6.48 21.47 -28.90
CA ARG A 51 6.05 20.29 -29.66
C ARG A 51 7.03 19.12 -29.55
N VAL A 52 8.34 19.39 -29.60
CA VAL A 52 9.38 18.36 -29.45
C VAL A 52 9.42 17.83 -28.02
N ALA A 53 9.26 18.69 -27.01
CA ALA A 53 9.20 18.29 -25.61
C ALA A 53 7.99 17.39 -25.32
N GLU A 54 6.80 17.75 -25.82
CA GLU A 54 5.60 16.91 -25.74
C GLU A 54 5.81 15.56 -26.44
N GLY A 55 6.37 15.57 -27.65
CA GLY A 55 6.63 14.33 -28.40
C GLY A 55 7.58 13.37 -27.68
N LYS A 56 8.60 13.91 -26.99
CA LYS A 56 9.48 13.11 -26.13
C LYS A 56 8.73 12.53 -24.95
N LEU A 57 7.94 13.34 -24.24
CA LEU A 57 7.16 12.90 -23.08
C LEU A 57 6.20 11.77 -23.45
N GLU A 58 5.42 11.94 -24.51
CA GLU A 58 4.47 10.92 -25.00
C GLU A 58 5.20 9.67 -25.49
N GLY A 59 6.34 9.82 -26.18
CA GLY A 59 7.21 8.70 -26.53
C GLY A 59 7.63 7.88 -25.32
N ARG A 60 8.03 8.56 -24.23
CA ARG A 60 8.41 7.89 -22.97
C ARG A 60 7.24 7.22 -22.27
N LYS A 61 6.07 7.86 -22.18
CA LYS A 61 4.84 7.25 -21.64
C LYS A 61 4.50 5.96 -22.39
N SER A 62 4.56 5.99 -23.72
CA SER A 62 4.26 4.82 -24.56
C SER A 62 5.22 3.65 -24.33
N ALA A 63 6.51 3.94 -24.12
CA ALA A 63 7.52 2.92 -23.81
C ALA A 63 7.26 2.26 -22.45
N VAL A 64 6.95 3.06 -21.42
CA VAL A 64 6.62 2.54 -20.08
C VAL A 64 5.33 1.72 -20.12
N MET A 65 4.31 2.16 -20.87
CA MET A 65 3.08 1.38 -21.08
C MET A 65 3.35 0.06 -21.79
N ALA A 66 4.25 0.03 -22.79
CA ALA A 66 4.62 -1.20 -23.47
C ALA A 66 5.30 -2.20 -22.51
N LYS A 67 6.20 -1.71 -21.64
CA LYS A 67 6.79 -2.53 -20.56
C LYS A 67 5.71 -3.08 -19.63
N GLN A 68 4.79 -2.23 -19.18
CA GLN A 68 3.72 -2.62 -18.26
C GLN A 68 2.81 -3.69 -18.88
N ARG A 69 2.47 -3.58 -20.16
CA ARG A 69 1.72 -4.62 -20.89
C ARG A 69 2.49 -5.93 -20.97
N ALA A 70 3.80 -5.89 -21.24
CA ALA A 70 4.61 -7.10 -21.27
C ALA A 70 4.64 -7.82 -19.91
N VAL A 71 4.81 -7.06 -18.82
CA VAL A 71 4.74 -7.57 -17.44
C VAL A 71 3.35 -8.14 -17.14
N SER A 72 2.28 -7.43 -17.54
CA SER A 72 0.89 -7.86 -17.36
C SER A 72 0.57 -9.16 -18.12
N VAL A 73 1.05 -9.32 -19.35
CA VAL A 73 0.88 -10.56 -20.14
C VAL A 73 1.61 -11.73 -19.48
N ALA A 74 2.82 -11.52 -18.96
CA ALA A 74 3.61 -12.58 -18.34
C ALA A 74 3.07 -13.01 -16.96
N LEU A 75 2.53 -12.08 -16.18
CA LEU A 75 2.22 -12.30 -14.76
C LEU A 75 0.72 -12.31 -14.46
N GLY A 76 -0.09 -11.65 -15.29
CA GLY A 76 -1.55 -11.58 -15.16
C GLY A 76 -2.20 -12.95 -14.97
N PRO A 77 -1.95 -13.95 -15.84
CA PRO A 77 -2.54 -15.27 -15.71
C PRO A 77 -2.22 -16.00 -14.39
N LYS A 78 -1.08 -15.70 -13.77
CA LYS A 78 -0.63 -16.34 -12.53
C LYS A 78 -1.30 -15.76 -11.29
N ILE A 79 -1.63 -14.47 -11.31
CA ILE A 79 -2.04 -13.75 -10.10
C ILE A 79 -3.50 -13.34 -10.12
N GLN A 80 -4.05 -13.00 -11.29
CA GLN A 80 -5.44 -12.56 -11.43
C GLN A 80 -6.45 -13.54 -10.83
N PRO A 81 -6.36 -14.87 -11.07
CA PRO A 81 -7.35 -15.80 -10.53
C PRO A 81 -7.37 -15.79 -9.00
N PHE A 82 -6.20 -15.75 -8.37
CA PHE A 82 -6.08 -15.69 -6.92
C PHE A 82 -6.66 -14.39 -6.36
N ARG A 83 -6.34 -13.25 -6.98
CA ARG A 83 -6.90 -11.96 -6.57
C ARG A 83 -8.41 -11.95 -6.69
N GLU A 84 -8.96 -12.36 -7.84
CA GLU A 84 -10.41 -12.41 -8.08
C GLU A 84 -11.13 -13.33 -7.09
N GLN A 85 -10.50 -14.45 -6.74
CA GLN A 85 -10.99 -15.37 -5.72
C GLN A 85 -11.05 -14.72 -4.34
N VAL A 86 -9.97 -14.05 -3.90
CA VAL A 86 -9.93 -13.32 -2.62
C VAL A 86 -10.94 -12.16 -2.60
N GLU A 87 -11.04 -11.39 -3.70
CA GLU A 87 -12.02 -10.32 -3.87
C GLU A 87 -13.46 -10.86 -3.87
N GLY A 88 -13.68 -12.08 -4.37
CA GLY A 88 -14.95 -12.79 -4.30
C GLY A 88 -15.33 -13.14 -2.86
N TRP A 89 -14.42 -13.80 -2.12
CA TRP A 89 -14.65 -14.18 -0.72
C TRP A 89 -14.83 -12.98 0.21
N ALA A 90 -14.09 -11.88 0.00
CA ALA A 90 -14.26 -10.66 0.78
C ALA A 90 -15.66 -10.06 0.59
N ARG A 91 -16.19 -10.08 -0.65
CA ARG A 91 -17.55 -9.62 -0.96
C ARG A 91 -18.61 -10.55 -0.40
N GLU A 92 -18.43 -11.86 -0.52
CA GLU A 92 -19.31 -12.85 0.09
C GLU A 92 -19.42 -12.63 1.60
N LEU A 93 -18.28 -12.51 2.28
CA LEU A 93 -18.24 -12.30 3.74
C LEU A 93 -18.87 -10.97 4.16
N ALA A 94 -18.74 -9.92 3.35
CA ALA A 94 -19.32 -8.61 3.60
C ALA A 94 -20.85 -8.53 3.36
N ALA A 95 -21.46 -9.52 2.70
CA ALA A 95 -22.88 -9.55 2.37
C ALA A 95 -23.77 -9.88 3.58
N ASP A 96 -24.93 -9.25 3.74
CA ASP A 96 -25.79 -9.52 4.91
C ASP A 96 -26.29 -10.96 4.98
N GLY A 97 -26.49 -11.46 6.21
CA GLY A 97 -27.08 -12.79 6.45
C GLY A 97 -26.13 -13.98 6.28
N VAL A 98 -24.81 -13.77 6.22
CA VAL A 98 -23.84 -14.87 6.25
C VAL A 98 -23.91 -15.58 7.60
N ALA A 99 -24.33 -16.85 7.58
CA ALA A 99 -24.41 -17.67 8.78
C ALA A 99 -23.03 -18.11 9.29
N ASP A 100 -22.92 -18.23 10.61
CA ASP A 100 -21.76 -18.83 11.26
C ASP A 100 -21.58 -20.28 10.79
N PHE A 101 -20.34 -20.65 10.50
CA PHE A 101 -19.97 -21.96 9.99
C PHE A 101 -18.56 -22.33 10.44
N VAL A 102 -18.39 -23.57 10.89
CA VAL A 102 -17.08 -24.16 11.16
C VAL A 102 -17.04 -25.53 10.49
N ALA A 103 -16.09 -25.75 9.59
CA ALA A 103 -15.94 -27.04 8.94
C ALA A 103 -15.37 -28.09 9.93
N PRO A 104 -15.87 -29.33 9.90
CA PRO A 104 -15.38 -30.41 10.77
C PRO A 104 -13.96 -30.84 10.35
N GLY A 105 -13.17 -31.32 11.31
CA GLY A 105 -11.85 -31.91 11.04
C GLY A 105 -10.71 -30.92 10.78
N ASN A 106 -10.95 -29.61 10.84
CA ASN A 106 -9.87 -28.63 10.75
C ASN A 106 -9.21 -28.42 12.12
N GLY A 107 -8.05 -29.03 12.31
CA GLY A 107 -7.26 -28.82 13.52
C GLY A 107 -6.80 -27.37 13.63
N LEU A 108 -7.07 -26.72 14.77
CA LEU A 108 -6.56 -25.38 15.08
C LEU A 108 -5.04 -25.32 14.90
N LYS A 109 -4.32 -26.40 15.20
CA LYS A 109 -2.86 -26.48 15.02
C LYS A 109 -2.45 -26.27 13.57
N ASP A 110 -3.09 -26.96 12.62
CA ASP A 110 -2.75 -26.88 11.20
C ASP A 110 -2.97 -25.47 10.66
N LEU A 111 -4.08 -24.83 11.04
CA LEU A 111 -4.37 -23.45 10.67
C LEU A 111 -3.31 -22.48 11.19
N ARG A 112 -2.81 -22.68 12.42
CA ARG A 112 -1.89 -21.75 13.08
C ARG A 112 -0.46 -21.81 12.55
N GLU A 113 -0.04 -22.98 12.07
CA GLU A 113 1.33 -23.24 11.62
C GLU A 113 1.49 -23.21 10.10
N ALA A 114 0.41 -23.49 9.35
CA ALA A 114 0.48 -23.49 7.90
C ALA A 114 0.71 -22.08 7.33
N PRO A 115 1.35 -21.97 6.16
CA PRO A 115 1.45 -20.71 5.44
C PRO A 115 0.06 -20.29 4.95
N GLY A 116 -0.25 -19.01 5.11
CA GLY A 116 -1.47 -18.43 4.58
C GLY A 116 -1.34 -16.94 4.37
N VAL A 117 -2.41 -16.33 3.87
CA VAL A 117 -2.48 -14.88 3.65
C VAL A 117 -3.57 -14.25 4.50
N TYR A 118 -3.36 -12.99 4.84
CA TYR A 118 -4.24 -12.19 5.69
C TYR A 118 -4.64 -10.89 4.99
N LEU A 119 -5.91 -10.54 5.11
CA LEU A 119 -6.44 -9.27 4.64
C LEU A 119 -7.53 -8.78 5.61
N ARG A 120 -7.36 -7.55 6.10
CA ARG A 120 -8.37 -6.88 6.91
C ARG A 120 -8.91 -5.66 6.19
N LEU A 121 -10.24 -5.51 6.19
CA LEU A 121 -10.94 -4.43 5.50
C LEU A 121 -12.11 -3.95 6.33
N ARG A 122 -12.49 -2.68 6.15
CA ARG A 122 -13.81 -2.20 6.57
C ARG A 122 -14.88 -2.69 5.59
N ARG A 123 -16.06 -3.06 6.09
CA ARG A 123 -17.18 -3.57 5.29
C ARG A 123 -17.57 -2.65 4.14
N ASP A 124 -17.56 -1.34 4.37
CA ASP A 124 -17.83 -0.34 3.33
C ASP A 124 -16.86 -0.42 2.15
N ASN A 125 -15.59 -0.77 2.41
CA ASN A 125 -14.56 -0.87 1.38
C ASN A 125 -14.67 -2.18 0.58
N ALA A 126 -15.42 -3.17 1.07
CA ALA A 126 -15.64 -4.44 0.37
C ALA A 126 -16.76 -4.38 -0.70
N LYS A 127 -17.46 -3.24 -0.86
CA LYS A 127 -18.61 -3.11 -1.78
C LYS A 127 -18.23 -3.16 -3.26
N SER A 128 -17.03 -2.71 -3.62
CA SER A 128 -16.56 -2.71 -5.01
C SER A 128 -15.11 -3.18 -5.11
N PRO A 129 -14.72 -3.85 -6.22
CA PRO A 129 -13.32 -4.26 -6.42
C PRO A 129 -12.33 -3.10 -6.31
N LYS A 130 -12.71 -1.91 -6.81
CA LYS A 130 -11.87 -0.71 -6.76
C LYS A 130 -11.62 -0.24 -5.32
N GLN A 131 -12.66 -0.12 -4.51
CA GLN A 131 -12.53 0.28 -3.09
C GLN A 131 -11.75 -0.77 -2.30
N LEU A 132 -12.01 -2.06 -2.57
CA LEU A 132 -11.32 -3.17 -1.92
C LEU A 132 -9.82 -3.11 -2.21
N ARG A 133 -9.43 -3.00 -3.48
CA ARG A 133 -8.01 -2.89 -3.88
C ARG A 133 -7.32 -1.71 -3.22
N LYS A 134 -8.00 -0.57 -3.13
CA LYS A 134 -7.49 0.63 -2.46
C LYS A 134 -7.30 0.39 -0.96
N ALA A 135 -8.29 -0.18 -0.28
CA ALA A 135 -8.23 -0.46 1.15
C ALA A 135 -7.25 -1.59 1.51
N ALA A 136 -7.06 -2.57 0.62
CA ALA A 136 -6.09 -3.63 0.81
C ALA A 136 -4.65 -3.09 0.86
N GLN A 137 -4.36 -1.99 0.17
CA GLN A 137 -3.05 -1.33 0.21
C GLN A 137 -2.73 -0.71 1.58
N SER A 138 -3.74 -0.46 2.43
CA SER A 138 -3.59 0.02 3.80
C SER A 138 -3.77 -1.06 4.87
N SER A 139 -4.00 -2.32 4.48
CA SER A 139 -4.14 -3.44 5.42
C SER A 139 -2.81 -3.68 6.15
N LEU A 140 -2.85 -3.83 7.47
CA LEU A 140 -1.67 -4.10 8.32
C LEU A 140 -1.86 -5.41 9.08
N LEU A 141 -0.74 -6.05 9.46
CA LEU A 141 -0.79 -7.11 10.45
C LEU A 141 -1.06 -6.48 11.83
N ASP A 142 -1.93 -7.12 12.59
CA ASP A 142 -2.43 -6.62 13.86
C ASP A 142 -2.53 -7.74 14.91
N GLY A 143 -3.15 -7.43 16.04
CA GLY A 143 -3.31 -8.34 17.18
C GLY A 143 -4.07 -9.61 16.82
N PHE A 144 -4.92 -9.59 15.79
CA PHE A 144 -5.60 -10.78 15.31
C PHE A 144 -4.59 -11.79 14.81
N THR A 145 -3.67 -11.35 13.94
CA THR A 145 -2.65 -12.24 13.38
C THR A 145 -1.69 -12.75 14.44
N SER A 146 -1.33 -11.90 15.40
CA SER A 146 -0.42 -12.26 16.50
C SER A 146 -1.04 -13.24 17.50
N CYS A 147 -2.35 -13.15 17.76
CA CYS A 147 -3.04 -14.01 18.72
C CYS A 147 -3.59 -15.31 18.12
N LEU A 148 -3.88 -15.31 16.82
CA LEU A 148 -4.35 -16.51 16.11
C LEU A 148 -3.15 -17.38 15.72
N PHE A 149 -2.20 -16.86 14.94
CA PHE A 149 -1.15 -17.65 14.31
C PHE A 149 0.10 -17.79 15.19
N VAL A 150 0.92 -18.80 14.90
CA VAL A 150 2.24 -18.94 15.54
C VAL A 150 3.28 -18.29 14.63
N SER A 151 3.83 -17.15 15.06
CA SER A 151 4.98 -16.58 14.35
C SER A 151 6.21 -17.43 14.59
N GLN A 152 6.65 -18.17 13.56
CA GLN A 152 7.94 -18.87 13.56
C GLN A 152 9.11 -17.97 13.14
N THR A 153 8.81 -16.73 12.74
CA THR A 153 9.79 -15.80 12.17
C THR A 153 10.26 -14.81 13.24
N ALA A 154 11.51 -14.35 13.12
CA ALA A 154 12.07 -13.29 13.96
C ALA A 154 11.16 -12.05 14.00
N LEU A 155 11.28 -11.25 15.06
CA LEU A 155 10.52 -10.02 15.25
C LEU A 155 10.53 -9.17 13.97
N GLN A 156 9.34 -8.92 13.42
CA GLN A 156 9.17 -8.16 12.18
C GLN A 156 9.58 -6.68 12.31
N THR A 157 9.88 -6.23 13.51
CA THR A 157 10.41 -4.89 13.81
C THR A 157 11.93 -4.84 13.87
N GLN A 158 12.62 -5.98 13.73
CA GLN A 158 14.08 -6.07 13.80
C GLN A 158 14.64 -6.38 12.42
N GLY A 159 15.54 -5.52 11.94
CA GLY A 159 16.18 -5.67 10.65
C GLY A 159 16.89 -4.39 10.20
N ALA A 160 17.54 -4.44 9.04
CA ALA A 160 18.10 -3.25 8.42
C ALA A 160 16.95 -2.34 7.95
N ALA A 161 17.04 -1.04 8.21
CA ALA A 161 16.06 -0.09 7.71
C ALA A 161 16.06 -0.08 6.18
N CYS A 162 14.87 -0.02 5.58
CA CYS A 162 14.68 -0.03 4.14
C CYS A 162 13.55 0.90 3.73
N ARG A 163 13.57 1.34 2.48
CA ARG A 163 12.45 2.04 1.83
C ARG A 163 11.79 1.19 0.77
N VAL A 164 12.56 0.31 0.14
CA VAL A 164 12.13 -0.54 -0.96
C VAL A 164 12.70 -1.95 -0.80
N THR A 165 11.98 -2.94 -1.31
CA THR A 165 12.39 -4.35 -1.24
C THR A 165 13.74 -4.62 -1.91
N SER A 166 14.14 -3.82 -2.90
CA SER A 166 15.43 -3.95 -3.58
C SER A 166 16.65 -3.68 -2.70
N GLU A 167 16.48 -3.03 -1.54
CA GLU A 167 17.54 -2.79 -0.55
C GLU A 167 17.78 -4.00 0.38
N CYS A 168 16.88 -4.99 0.35
CA CYS A 168 16.92 -6.15 1.23
C CYS A 168 17.68 -7.34 0.62
N GLN A 169 18.14 -8.25 1.48
CA GLN A 169 18.79 -9.47 1.02
C GLN A 169 17.80 -10.39 0.28
N PRO A 170 18.27 -11.28 -0.62
CA PRO A 170 17.41 -12.26 -1.27
C PRO A 170 16.58 -13.06 -0.26
N GLY A 171 15.27 -13.13 -0.48
CA GLY A 171 14.32 -13.80 0.43
C GLY A 171 13.80 -12.91 1.58
N GLN A 172 14.26 -11.66 1.69
CA GLN A 172 13.69 -10.65 2.57
C GLN A 172 12.85 -9.64 1.78
N LEU A 173 11.93 -8.98 2.49
CA LEU A 173 11.14 -7.88 1.96
C LEU A 173 11.16 -6.67 2.88
N CYS A 174 10.94 -5.50 2.29
CA CYS A 174 10.75 -4.29 3.07
C CYS A 174 9.31 -4.27 3.59
N ASN A 175 9.14 -4.56 4.88
CA ASN A 175 7.83 -4.72 5.50
C ASN A 175 7.19 -3.36 5.89
N GLU A 176 6.01 -3.38 6.51
CA GLU A 176 5.29 -2.17 6.94
C GLU A 176 6.00 -1.34 8.01
N TRP A 177 7.01 -1.89 8.69
CA TRP A 177 7.84 -1.17 9.65
C TRP A 177 9.10 -0.58 9.01
N ASN A 178 9.22 -0.61 7.68
CA ASN A 178 10.39 -0.14 6.93
C ASN A 178 11.68 -0.85 7.38
N VAL A 179 11.59 -2.14 7.65
CA VAL A 179 12.76 -3.00 7.92
C VAL A 179 12.78 -4.22 7.01
N CYS A 180 13.98 -4.65 6.64
CA CYS A 180 14.20 -5.87 5.89
C CYS A 180 14.00 -7.08 6.80
N ALA A 181 12.96 -7.85 6.54
CA ALA A 181 12.65 -9.06 7.28
C ALA A 181 12.19 -10.18 6.33
N ALA A 182 12.24 -11.42 6.81
CA ALA A 182 11.63 -12.53 6.09
C ALA A 182 10.09 -12.36 6.07
N PRO A 183 9.40 -12.79 4.99
CA PRO A 183 7.96 -12.65 4.87
C PRO A 183 7.24 -13.25 6.08
N PRO A 184 6.32 -12.51 6.73
CA PRO A 184 5.58 -12.99 7.88
C PRO A 184 4.63 -14.14 7.49
N ARG A 185 4.27 -14.96 8.47
CA ARG A 185 3.25 -16.00 8.35
C ARG A 185 2.17 -15.75 9.41
N PRO A 186 0.94 -15.38 9.02
CA PRO A 186 0.44 -15.23 7.65
C PRO A 186 1.04 -14.01 6.95
N TYR A 187 1.04 -14.05 5.62
CA TYR A 187 1.48 -12.93 4.80
C TYR A 187 0.38 -11.89 4.62
N ASN A 188 0.73 -10.61 4.74
CA ASN A 188 -0.22 -9.54 4.49
C ASN A 188 -0.45 -9.32 2.99
N MET A 189 -1.70 -9.43 2.56
CA MET A 189 -2.11 -9.23 1.16
C MET A 189 -1.80 -7.82 0.64
N ARG A 190 -1.54 -6.82 1.50
CA ARG A 190 -1.11 -5.48 1.11
C ARG A 190 -0.04 -5.48 0.03
N LEU A 191 1.01 -6.29 0.23
CA LEU A 191 2.13 -6.35 -0.70
C LEU A 191 1.74 -6.99 -2.04
N ALA A 192 0.87 -8.00 -2.03
CA ALA A 192 0.32 -8.56 -3.27
C ALA A 192 -0.55 -7.53 -4.01
N PHE A 193 -1.41 -6.79 -3.30
CA PHE A 193 -2.22 -5.73 -3.92
C PHE A 193 -1.37 -4.54 -4.41
N ARG A 194 -0.26 -4.21 -3.72
CA ARG A 194 0.72 -3.22 -4.19
C ARG A 194 1.41 -3.71 -5.47
N ALA A 195 1.89 -4.94 -5.48
CA ALA A 195 2.54 -5.54 -6.64
C ALA A 195 1.60 -5.63 -7.85
N LEU A 196 0.30 -5.77 -7.62
CA LEU A 196 -0.72 -5.81 -8.68
C LEU A 196 -1.23 -4.45 -9.11
N ARG A 197 -0.96 -3.38 -8.35
CA ARG A 197 -1.35 -2.02 -8.70
C ARG A 197 -0.69 -1.60 -10.02
N VAL A 198 0.59 -1.92 -10.23
CA VAL A 198 1.29 -1.57 -11.49
C VAL A 198 0.69 -2.25 -12.72
N LEU A 199 -0.07 -3.34 -12.52
CA LEU A 199 -0.78 -4.07 -13.57
C LEU A 199 -2.22 -3.59 -13.77
N SER A 200 -2.66 -2.58 -13.01
CA SER A 200 -4.02 -2.04 -13.06
C SER A 200 -4.17 -0.97 -14.14
N THR A 201 -5.41 -0.74 -14.58
CA THR A 201 -5.73 0.35 -15.50
C THR A 201 -5.57 1.70 -14.83
N GLU A 202 -5.82 1.79 -13.52
CA GLU A 202 -5.64 3.03 -12.76
C GLU A 202 -4.19 3.53 -12.80
N TRP A 203 -3.22 2.63 -12.68
CA TRP A 203 -1.80 2.99 -12.80
C TRP A 203 -1.47 3.49 -14.22
N SER A 204 -2.07 2.89 -15.25
CA SER A 204 -1.94 3.37 -16.63
C SER A 204 -2.55 4.77 -16.79
N ASP A 205 -3.71 5.02 -16.21
CA ASP A 205 -4.36 6.34 -16.25
C ASP A 205 -3.50 7.40 -15.53
N GLU A 206 -2.92 7.06 -14.38
CA GLU A 206 -1.99 7.91 -13.63
C GLU A 206 -0.71 8.24 -14.42
N LEU A 207 -0.13 7.27 -15.13
CA LEU A 207 1.01 7.48 -16.01
C LEU A 207 0.65 8.33 -17.24
N ASN A 208 -0.53 8.14 -17.82
CA ASN A 208 -1.01 8.97 -18.93
C ASN A 208 -1.19 10.43 -18.49
N ALA A 209 -1.70 10.66 -17.29
CA ALA A 209 -1.88 11.97 -16.69
C ALA A 209 -0.57 12.64 -16.22
N ALA A 210 0.57 11.95 -16.28
CA ALA A 210 1.84 12.52 -15.85
C ALA A 210 2.29 13.68 -16.77
N GLU A 211 2.46 14.87 -16.19
CA GLU A 211 2.80 16.09 -16.94
C GLU A 211 4.30 16.30 -17.13
N SER A 212 5.15 15.51 -16.46
CA SER A 212 6.61 15.71 -16.48
C SER A 212 7.40 14.44 -16.74
N GLU A 213 8.57 14.58 -17.36
CA GLU A 213 9.50 13.47 -17.57
C GLU A 213 9.98 12.86 -16.24
N LEU A 214 10.07 13.66 -15.17
CA LEU A 214 10.45 13.18 -13.85
C LEU A 214 9.37 12.26 -13.26
N ALA A 215 8.09 12.60 -13.44
CA ALA A 215 6.99 11.73 -13.03
C ALA A 215 7.01 10.41 -13.81
N VAL A 216 7.18 10.47 -15.14
CA VAL A 216 7.29 9.27 -15.99
C VAL A 216 8.50 8.41 -15.60
N ASN A 217 9.65 9.01 -15.27
CA ASN A 217 10.82 8.31 -14.72
C ASN A 217 10.50 7.59 -13.40
N GLY A 218 9.69 8.22 -12.54
CA GLY A 218 9.23 7.63 -11.29
C GLY A 218 8.44 6.35 -11.55
N TYR A 219 7.46 6.40 -12.45
CA TYR A 219 6.66 5.23 -12.84
C TYR A 219 7.50 4.13 -13.48
N ASP A 220 8.46 4.46 -14.34
CA ASP A 220 9.34 3.46 -14.96
C ASP A 220 10.16 2.71 -13.91
N ARG A 221 10.75 3.44 -12.95
CA ARG A 221 11.52 2.85 -11.84
C ARG A 221 10.65 2.04 -10.88
N ASP A 222 9.44 2.52 -10.59
CA ASP A 222 8.47 1.81 -9.76
C ASP A 222 8.08 0.47 -10.41
N LEU A 223 7.73 0.50 -11.70
CA LEU A 223 7.41 -0.70 -12.47
C LEU A 223 8.58 -1.70 -12.48
N ASP A 224 9.80 -1.25 -12.79
CA ASP A 224 10.99 -2.10 -12.82
C ASP A 224 11.28 -2.71 -11.43
N SER A 225 11.14 -1.92 -10.37
CA SER A 225 11.33 -2.37 -8.98
C SER A 225 10.30 -3.42 -8.58
N VAL A 226 9.02 -3.13 -8.79
CA VAL A 226 7.91 -4.03 -8.45
C VAL A 226 7.99 -5.34 -9.24
N ALA A 227 8.24 -5.26 -10.55
CA ALA A 227 8.33 -6.44 -11.41
C ALA A 227 9.51 -7.35 -11.04
N LYS A 228 10.65 -6.77 -10.64
CA LYS A 228 11.86 -7.53 -10.32
C LYS A 228 11.87 -8.10 -8.89
N HIS A 229 11.29 -7.39 -7.93
CA HIS A 229 11.41 -7.72 -6.50
C HIS A 229 10.09 -8.17 -5.88
N ASP A 230 9.04 -7.37 -5.99
CA ASP A 230 7.79 -7.62 -5.26
C ASP A 230 6.93 -8.71 -5.90
N VAL A 231 6.83 -8.76 -7.23
CA VAL A 231 5.99 -9.73 -7.92
C VAL A 231 6.46 -11.18 -7.72
N PRO A 232 7.75 -11.53 -7.88
CA PRO A 232 8.21 -12.90 -7.64
C PRO A 232 7.90 -13.38 -6.22
N ILE A 233 8.09 -12.52 -5.23
CA ILE A 233 7.79 -12.81 -3.82
C ILE A 233 6.28 -13.03 -3.65
N ALA A 234 5.43 -12.16 -4.20
CA ALA A 234 3.99 -12.33 -4.14
C ALA A 234 3.56 -13.68 -4.77
N VAL A 235 4.08 -14.03 -5.95
CA VAL A 235 3.79 -15.30 -6.63
C VAL A 235 4.22 -16.50 -5.78
N GLU A 236 5.42 -16.45 -5.22
CA GLU A 236 5.92 -17.52 -4.35
C GLU A 236 5.01 -17.71 -3.13
N ILE A 237 4.59 -16.63 -2.50
CA ILE A 237 3.74 -16.66 -1.31
C ILE A 237 2.34 -17.18 -1.65
N MET A 238 1.74 -16.70 -2.75
CA MET A 238 0.43 -17.18 -3.19
C MET A 238 0.46 -18.67 -3.54
N ASN A 239 1.54 -19.16 -4.15
CA ASN A 239 1.71 -20.58 -4.45
C ASN A 239 1.92 -21.45 -3.20
N LYS A 240 2.52 -20.89 -2.14
CA LYS A 240 2.77 -21.60 -0.88
C LYS A 240 1.62 -21.51 0.10
N ALA A 241 0.75 -20.50 -0.01
CA ALA A 241 -0.36 -20.28 0.90
C ALA A 241 -1.37 -21.43 0.80
N LYS A 242 -1.73 -21.99 1.96
CA LYS A 242 -2.77 -23.01 2.09
C LYS A 242 -4.14 -22.39 2.39
N PHE A 243 -4.16 -21.30 3.14
CA PHE A 243 -5.40 -20.63 3.52
C PHE A 243 -5.38 -19.11 3.29
N VAL A 244 -6.58 -18.56 3.14
CA VAL A 244 -6.85 -17.11 3.16
C VAL A 244 -7.66 -16.79 4.39
N THR A 245 -7.21 -15.82 5.19
CA THR A 245 -7.93 -15.29 6.33
C THR A 245 -8.37 -13.86 6.05
N LEU A 246 -9.67 -13.62 6.12
CA LEU A 246 -10.29 -12.31 5.91
C LEU A 246 -10.95 -11.84 7.20
N VAL A 247 -10.72 -10.58 7.55
CA VAL A 247 -11.42 -9.89 8.64
C VAL A 247 -12.10 -8.65 8.06
N ILE A 248 -13.43 -8.61 8.15
CA ILE A 248 -14.26 -7.52 7.64
C ILE A 248 -14.92 -6.80 8.81
N ASP A 249 -14.43 -5.61 9.13
CA ASP A 249 -14.92 -4.80 10.25
C ASP A 249 -16.25 -4.11 9.87
N GLU A 250 -17.28 -4.30 10.69
CA GLU A 250 -18.57 -3.62 10.57
C GLU A 250 -18.53 -2.29 11.31
N ASP A 251 -19.18 -1.27 10.77
CA ASP A 251 -19.32 -0.02 11.51
C ASP A 251 -20.26 -0.18 12.71
N PRO A 252 -19.99 0.50 13.83
CA PRO A 252 -20.90 0.51 14.95
C PRO A 252 -22.25 1.14 14.55
N PRO A 253 -23.38 0.78 15.20
CA PRO A 253 -24.71 1.30 14.83
C PRO A 253 -24.84 2.84 14.85
N GLY A 254 -24.02 3.52 15.66
CA GLY A 254 -23.95 4.99 15.74
C GLY A 254 -23.05 5.66 14.70
N GLY A 255 -22.42 4.88 13.81
CA GLY A 255 -21.42 5.35 12.86
C GLY A 255 -20.07 5.69 13.49
N LEU A 256 -19.07 5.92 12.64
CA LEU A 256 -17.77 6.42 13.07
C LEU A 256 -17.81 7.95 13.25
N PRO A 257 -17.04 8.52 14.19
CA PRO A 257 -16.92 9.97 14.30
C PRO A 257 -16.39 10.56 12.98
N GLN A 258 -17.00 11.67 12.54
CA GLN A 258 -16.67 12.32 11.26
C GLN A 258 -15.24 12.86 11.19
N GLN A 259 -14.65 13.17 12.36
CA GLN A 259 -13.24 13.49 12.49
C GLN A 259 -12.61 12.59 13.56
N PRO A 260 -11.44 11.99 13.27
CA PRO A 260 -10.67 11.31 14.29
C PRO A 260 -10.34 12.30 15.41
N PRO A 261 -10.51 11.91 16.69
CA PRO A 261 -10.24 12.83 17.80
C PRO A 261 -8.74 13.13 17.96
N ASP A 262 -7.86 12.30 17.39
CA ASP A 262 -6.42 12.44 17.44
C ASP A 262 -5.87 12.78 16.05
N ALA A 263 -5.05 13.83 15.95
CA ALA A 263 -4.45 14.26 14.69
C ALA A 263 -3.53 13.16 14.12
N GLY A 264 -4.00 12.49 13.05
CA GLY A 264 -3.22 11.48 12.34
C GLY A 264 -3.81 10.06 12.36
N GLU A 265 -4.87 9.79 13.13
CA GLU A 265 -5.55 8.48 13.05
C GLU A 265 -6.45 8.36 11.82
N THR A 266 -6.45 7.19 11.18
CA THR A 266 -7.39 6.89 10.08
C THR A 266 -8.73 6.40 10.62
N ALA A 267 -9.79 6.47 9.79
CA ALA A 267 -11.11 5.97 10.16
C ALA A 267 -11.08 4.48 10.55
N GLU A 268 -10.24 3.68 9.89
CA GLU A 268 -10.02 2.27 10.21
C GLU A 268 -9.36 2.08 11.59
N GLN A 269 -8.38 2.92 11.93
CA GLN A 269 -7.74 2.86 13.24
C GLN A 269 -8.69 3.23 14.37
N VAL A 270 -9.56 4.22 14.13
CA VAL A 270 -10.62 4.61 15.06
C VAL A 270 -11.64 3.47 15.23
N LEU A 271 -12.05 2.82 14.12
CA LEU A 271 -12.94 1.67 14.19
C LEU A 271 -12.32 0.52 15.02
N GLN A 272 -11.07 0.19 14.77
CA GLN A 272 -10.39 -0.95 15.41
C GLN A 272 -10.18 -0.78 16.92
N ARG A 273 -10.11 0.46 17.44
CA ARG A 273 -9.99 0.71 18.89
C ARG A 273 -11.33 0.76 19.62
N THR A 274 -12.44 0.89 18.90
CA THR A 274 -13.79 0.93 19.48
C THR A 274 -14.44 -0.45 19.40
N PRO A 275 -15.28 -0.86 20.37
CA PRO A 275 -16.07 -2.07 20.25
C PRO A 275 -16.93 -2.05 18.97
N HIS A 276 -16.77 -3.08 18.13
CA HIS A 276 -17.50 -3.24 16.87
C HIS A 276 -17.65 -4.72 16.53
N PHE A 277 -18.56 -5.06 15.63
CA PHE A 277 -18.64 -6.41 15.08
C PHE A 277 -17.66 -6.57 13.93
N ALA A 278 -17.05 -7.74 13.80
CA ALA A 278 -16.26 -8.10 12.65
C ALA A 278 -16.70 -9.47 12.14
N ARG A 279 -16.59 -9.65 10.82
CA ARG A 279 -16.82 -10.93 10.15
C ARG A 279 -15.48 -11.53 9.79
N ILE A 280 -15.25 -12.73 10.27
CA ILE A 280 -14.03 -13.48 10.04
C ILE A 280 -14.37 -14.63 9.11
N GLY A 281 -13.58 -14.78 8.06
CA GLY A 281 -13.67 -15.93 7.19
C GLY A 281 -12.30 -16.54 6.94
N ILE A 282 -12.24 -17.86 6.89
CA ILE A 282 -11.04 -18.61 6.56
C ILE A 282 -11.41 -19.61 5.48
N TRP A 283 -10.66 -19.63 4.39
CA TRP A 283 -10.86 -20.55 3.26
C TRP A 283 -9.59 -21.32 2.98
N ASP A 284 -9.74 -22.58 2.59
CA ASP A 284 -8.67 -23.36 1.97
C ASP A 284 -8.54 -22.97 0.50
N ILE A 285 -7.32 -22.66 0.06
CA ILE A 285 -7.05 -22.14 -1.28
C ILE A 285 -7.26 -23.22 -2.35
N ALA A 286 -6.84 -24.46 -2.07
CA ALA A 286 -6.85 -25.55 -3.04
C ALA A 286 -8.27 -26.05 -3.33
N THR A 287 -9.04 -26.30 -2.27
CA THR A 287 -10.41 -26.82 -2.34
C THR A 287 -11.44 -25.70 -2.53
N LYS A 288 -11.05 -24.45 -2.27
CA LYS A 288 -11.93 -23.26 -2.24
C LYS A 288 -13.02 -23.35 -1.17
N ALA A 289 -12.94 -24.32 -0.26
CA ALA A 289 -13.94 -24.55 0.76
C ALA A 289 -13.78 -23.56 1.92
N PRO A 290 -14.89 -23.03 2.47
CA PRO A 290 -14.83 -22.30 3.73
C PRO A 290 -14.43 -23.26 4.85
N LEU A 291 -13.47 -22.87 5.67
CA LEU A 291 -13.10 -23.53 6.92
C LEU A 291 -13.81 -22.90 8.12
N LEU A 292 -13.99 -21.58 8.05
CA LEU A 292 -14.66 -20.79 9.07
C LEU A 292 -15.40 -19.61 8.43
N ARG A 293 -16.61 -19.33 8.92
CA ARG A 293 -17.27 -18.03 8.82
C ARG A 293 -17.83 -17.71 10.19
N LEU A 294 -17.51 -16.55 10.74
CA LEU A 294 -17.90 -16.17 12.08
C LEU A 294 -18.17 -14.68 12.14
N ARG A 295 -19.30 -14.27 12.72
CA ARG A 295 -19.50 -12.90 13.17
C ARG A 295 -19.22 -12.80 14.67
N ALA A 296 -18.21 -12.04 15.05
CA ALA A 296 -17.80 -11.87 16.44
C ALA A 296 -17.68 -10.39 16.81
N GLU A 297 -17.79 -10.10 18.10
CA GLU A 297 -17.59 -8.75 18.63
C GLU A 297 -16.11 -8.54 18.98
N ALA A 298 -15.53 -7.47 18.45
CA ALA A 298 -14.17 -7.01 18.74
C ALA A 298 -14.21 -6.11 19.99
N SER A 299 -14.34 -6.73 21.16
CA SER A 299 -14.40 -6.00 22.44
C SER A 299 -13.49 -6.65 23.45
N ALA A 300 -12.41 -5.96 23.81
CA ALA A 300 -11.55 -6.34 24.90
C ALA A 300 -10.92 -5.11 25.57
N GLU A 301 -10.58 -5.27 26.83
CA GLU A 301 -9.85 -4.28 27.61
C GLU A 301 -8.39 -4.71 27.78
N PHE A 302 -7.47 -3.81 27.49
CA PHE A 302 -6.05 -4.04 27.78
C PHE A 302 -5.77 -3.70 29.24
N VAL A 303 -5.42 -4.72 30.02
CA VAL A 303 -4.99 -4.54 31.42
C VAL A 303 -3.47 -4.55 31.48
N ALA A 304 -2.87 -3.38 31.73
CA ALA A 304 -1.43 -3.26 31.90
C ALA A 304 -0.99 -3.92 33.23
N LEU A 305 -0.15 -4.96 33.14
CA LEU A 305 0.48 -5.58 34.31
C LEU A 305 1.86 -4.96 34.53
N GLY A 306 2.02 -4.22 35.63
CA GLY A 306 3.30 -3.61 36.05
C GLY A 306 3.35 -2.09 35.96
N SER A 307 4.51 -1.50 36.27
CA SER A 307 4.74 -0.05 36.39
C SER A 307 4.93 0.70 35.05
N HIS A 308 4.77 0.01 33.91
CA HIS A 308 4.96 0.58 32.57
C HIS A 308 3.66 0.64 31.77
N ALA A 309 2.60 1.19 32.36
CA ALA A 309 1.41 1.55 31.60
C ALA A 309 1.77 2.70 30.62
N PRO A 310 1.32 2.65 29.35
CA PRO A 310 1.59 3.73 28.43
C PRO A 310 0.92 5.01 28.91
N THR A 311 1.70 6.09 28.92
CA THR A 311 1.25 7.41 29.33
C THR A 311 0.72 8.24 28.16
N SER A 312 1.08 7.90 26.91
CA SER A 312 0.61 8.60 25.72
C SER A 312 -0.72 8.05 25.21
N ALA A 313 -1.61 8.95 24.78
CA ALA A 313 -2.90 8.60 24.18
C ALA A 313 -2.74 7.73 22.93
N GLU A 314 -1.72 8.01 22.10
CA GLU A 314 -1.41 7.21 20.90
C GLU A 314 -1.06 5.76 21.24
N ALA A 315 -0.24 5.53 22.28
CA ALA A 315 0.13 4.18 22.69
C ALA A 315 -1.06 3.44 23.31
N GLN A 316 -1.92 4.14 24.07
CA GLN A 316 -3.17 3.57 24.59
C GLN A 316 -4.13 3.19 23.46
N ALA A 317 -4.32 4.05 22.45
CA ALA A 317 -5.13 3.76 21.28
C ALA A 317 -4.57 2.58 20.48
N ALA A 318 -3.25 2.50 20.31
CA ALA A 318 -2.60 1.35 19.69
C ALA A 318 -2.85 0.05 20.48
N GLN A 319 -2.71 0.07 21.81
CA GLN A 319 -2.99 -1.09 22.66
C GLN A 319 -4.45 -1.53 22.57
N ALA A 320 -5.40 -0.59 22.58
CA ALA A 320 -6.81 -0.90 22.42
C ALA A 320 -7.09 -1.60 21.07
N ARG A 321 -6.50 -1.11 19.96
CA ARG A 321 -6.58 -1.79 18.66
C ARG A 321 -6.05 -3.22 18.71
N GLN A 322 -4.89 -3.42 19.33
CA GLN A 322 -4.29 -4.75 19.46
C GLN A 322 -5.15 -5.69 20.31
N ALA A 323 -5.70 -5.20 21.43
CA ALA A 323 -6.55 -5.97 22.32
C ALA A 323 -7.86 -6.42 21.64
N ASN A 324 -8.58 -5.48 21.01
CA ASN A 324 -9.82 -5.80 20.27
C ASN A 324 -9.56 -6.80 19.13
N SER A 325 -8.45 -6.62 18.39
CA SER A 325 -8.06 -7.54 17.31
C SER A 325 -7.70 -8.93 17.85
N CYS A 326 -7.03 -8.99 19.00
CA CYS A 326 -6.72 -10.26 19.68
C CYS A 326 -7.99 -10.95 20.18
N ALA A 327 -8.99 -10.20 20.67
CA ALA A 327 -10.28 -10.74 21.11
C ALA A 327 -10.99 -11.50 19.98
N LEU A 328 -11.00 -10.94 18.76
CA LEU A 328 -11.52 -11.61 17.57
C LEU A 328 -10.78 -12.93 17.29
N ALA A 329 -9.46 -12.95 17.39
CA ALA A 329 -8.66 -14.17 17.21
C ALA A 329 -8.95 -15.23 18.29
N LEU A 330 -9.18 -14.82 19.53
CA LEU A 330 -9.57 -15.73 20.61
C LEU A 330 -10.97 -16.32 20.37
N ALA A 331 -11.93 -15.54 19.88
CA ALA A 331 -13.25 -16.03 19.49
C ALA A 331 -13.16 -17.09 18.38
N VAL A 332 -12.28 -16.88 17.39
CA VAL A 332 -11.99 -17.87 16.35
C VAL A 332 -11.42 -19.16 16.96
N ARG A 333 -10.43 -19.05 17.85
CA ARG A 333 -9.80 -20.20 18.52
C ARG A 333 -10.81 -21.00 19.32
N GLU A 334 -11.69 -20.32 20.05
CA GLU A 334 -12.75 -20.95 20.84
C GLU A 334 -13.72 -21.72 19.95
N LYS A 335 -14.17 -21.11 18.84
CA LYS A 335 -15.10 -21.73 17.89
C LYS A 335 -14.50 -22.96 17.19
N ILE A 336 -13.24 -22.88 16.75
CA ILE A 336 -12.57 -24.02 16.11
C ILE A 336 -12.31 -25.15 17.12
N SER A 337 -11.86 -24.83 18.34
CA SER A 337 -11.58 -25.84 19.38
C SER A 337 -12.82 -26.60 19.86
N ARG A 338 -14.01 -26.01 19.71
CA ARG A 338 -15.29 -26.64 20.06
C ARG A 338 -15.94 -27.39 18.89
N ALA A 339 -15.39 -27.28 17.68
CA ALA A 339 -15.94 -27.98 16.53
C ALA A 339 -15.75 -29.49 16.71
N PRO A 340 -16.77 -30.32 16.39
CA PRO A 340 -16.63 -31.76 16.49
C PRO A 340 -15.51 -32.24 15.55
N GLU A 341 -14.58 -33.03 16.08
CA GLU A 341 -13.58 -33.73 15.26
C GLU A 341 -14.31 -34.61 14.24
N SER A 342 -13.89 -34.53 12.97
CA SER A 342 -14.40 -35.45 11.95
C SER A 342 -14.06 -36.87 12.38
N SER A 343 -15.09 -37.72 12.54
CA SER A 343 -14.88 -39.14 12.85
C SER A 343 -13.94 -39.77 11.82
N PRO A 344 -12.97 -40.61 12.22
CA PRO A 344 -12.06 -41.25 11.28
C PRO A 344 -12.85 -42.07 10.24
N PRO A 345 -12.38 -42.16 8.99
CA PRO A 345 -13.05 -42.94 7.97
C PRO A 345 -13.23 -44.38 8.48
N ALA A 346 -14.47 -44.87 8.42
CA ALA A 346 -14.81 -46.23 8.81
C ALA A 346 -13.84 -47.19 8.09
N GLN A 347 -13.03 -47.90 8.87
CA GLN A 347 -12.16 -48.94 8.34
C GLN A 347 -13.04 -49.91 7.53
N PRO A 348 -12.69 -50.21 6.27
CA PRO A 348 -13.42 -51.22 5.53
C PRO A 348 -13.33 -52.52 6.33
N ALA A 349 -14.50 -53.08 6.65
CA ALA A 349 -14.59 -54.35 7.35
C ALA A 349 -13.71 -55.38 6.63
N ALA A 350 -12.74 -55.93 7.34
CA ALA A 350 -11.90 -57.00 6.81
C ALA A 350 -12.79 -58.21 6.48
N PRO A 351 -12.50 -58.93 5.37
CA PRO A 351 -13.35 -60.00 4.83
C PRO A 351 -13.47 -61.21 5.74
#